data_AF-A0A9W4TL39-F1
#
_entry.id   AF-A0A9W4TL39-F1
#
_cell.length_a   1.000
_cell.length_b   1.000
_cell.length_c   1.000
_cell.angle_alpha   90.00
_cell.angle_beta   90.00
_cell.angle_gamma   90.00
#
_symmetry.space_group_name_H-M   'P 1'
#
loop_
_entity.id
_entity.type
_entity.pdbx_description
1 polymer ?
#
loop_
_entity_poly.entity_id
_entity_poly.type
_entity_poly.pdbx_seq_one_letter_code
_entity_poly.pdbx_strand_id
1 'polypeptide(L)'
;MEKTVPTVAIVLFVKNEFSDIKGWIAWHFALGVKTLFVFDDHSTDGTWEVLQAAAKCFDIRLFRTDPLNETNFYWRQKKSFLQAVEECKGEYDWLGFLDGDEYIYIKHFDTLPEFFYRFDHADAVAFSWKIYGHSNKVVRPKLTIVESFVEHSTTNLGDNQLIKTFLRPEKLKGNYHDPHWFYDIDADRYVRPHGGKVKNPGATQEIEWSDAFVMHYICRSMEHFVDRVKKRPDNAGYWKRFACSDIKDTEPLRFVPKMNDNLIMIHKAMLKDAIQKLGSSPYTSQNIVGNNIGYSETPAVYRVKSHFDTFLCYDPSSKLVVHATEESINQNNYKILLGLIYPSLPNIITITLEMQDDDVPYLRTREGVPLYNKLFFRIDALDDGKKGLLTLAGDVYYYTCFMPPNGSCGDLYSDRLICNDNEKVTLEYVGEGSDFIDDSLPFNVFDVSSVDTIIEWIANTPNLSEDQFLRVMYALPPSVRDHISKYLIPGLLWPYI
;
A
#
# COMPACT_ATOMS: atom_id res chain seq x y z
N MET A 1 -5.61 -19.02 -37.39
CA MET A 1 -4.97 -17.83 -36.78
C MET A 1 -4.50 -18.25 -35.42
N GLU A 2 -3.25 -17.97 -35.08
CA GLU A 2 -2.74 -18.16 -33.72
C GLU A 2 -3.54 -17.24 -32.79
N LYS A 3 -4.14 -17.82 -31.75
CA LYS A 3 -5.03 -17.07 -30.86
C LYS A 3 -4.13 -16.19 -29.98
N THR A 4 -4.34 -14.88 -30.03
CA THR A 4 -3.56 -13.92 -29.25
C THR A 4 -4.00 -13.97 -27.78
N VAL A 5 -3.05 -13.77 -26.87
CA VAL A 5 -3.34 -13.63 -25.44
C VAL A 5 -4.23 -12.40 -25.24
N PRO A 6 -5.42 -12.52 -24.60
CA PRO A 6 -6.36 -11.42 -24.48
C PRO A 6 -5.85 -10.34 -23.52
N THR A 7 -6.20 -9.10 -23.81
CA THR A 7 -5.94 -7.94 -22.98
C THR A 7 -7.09 -7.70 -22.00
N VAL A 8 -6.75 -7.31 -20.78
CA VAL A 8 -7.72 -7.13 -19.68
C VAL A 8 -7.58 -5.73 -19.11
N ALA A 9 -8.71 -5.04 -18.99
CA ALA A 9 -8.85 -3.79 -18.25
C ALA A 9 -9.82 -3.96 -17.09
N ILE A 10 -9.75 -3.05 -16.10
CA ILE A 10 -10.70 -2.99 -14.99
C ILE A 10 -11.17 -1.55 -14.84
N VAL A 11 -12.48 -1.37 -14.60
CA VAL A 11 -13.05 -0.10 -14.18
C VAL A 11 -13.30 -0.08 -12.68
N LEU A 12 -12.94 1.04 -12.05
CA LEU A 12 -13.12 1.32 -10.64
C LEU A 12 -13.82 2.67 -10.47
N PHE A 13 -14.84 2.71 -9.61
CA PHE A 13 -15.44 3.94 -9.09
C PHE A 13 -15.10 4.05 -7.61
N VAL A 14 -14.34 5.07 -7.20
CA VAL A 14 -13.72 5.13 -5.87
C VAL A 14 -13.98 6.45 -5.17
N LYS A 15 -14.11 6.42 -3.84
CA LYS A 15 -14.18 7.63 -3.01
C LYS A 15 -13.50 7.39 -1.68
N ASN A 16 -12.49 8.20 -1.38
CA ASN A 16 -11.82 8.25 -0.08
C ASN A 16 -11.26 6.88 0.41
N GLU A 17 -10.34 6.31 -0.35
CA GLU A 17 -9.66 5.02 -0.11
C GLU A 17 -8.11 5.16 -0.12
N PHE A 18 -7.57 6.31 0.27
CA PHE A 18 -6.13 6.61 0.16
C PHE A 18 -5.23 5.58 0.85
N SER A 19 -5.71 4.96 1.94
CA SER A 19 -4.98 3.96 2.72
C SER A 19 -4.74 2.67 1.92
N ASP A 20 -5.71 2.26 1.09
CA ASP A 20 -5.77 0.92 0.52
C ASP A 20 -5.62 0.90 -1.00
N ILE A 21 -5.92 2.02 -1.68
CA ILE A 21 -5.98 2.10 -3.15
C ILE A 21 -4.67 1.68 -3.84
N LYS A 22 -3.51 2.00 -3.24
CA LYS A 22 -2.20 1.58 -3.77
C LYS A 22 -2.04 0.06 -3.80
N GLY A 23 -2.53 -0.63 -2.76
CA GLY A 23 -2.52 -2.10 -2.68
C GLY A 23 -3.46 -2.71 -3.69
N TRP A 24 -4.64 -2.11 -3.88
CA TRP A 24 -5.60 -2.49 -4.90
C TRP A 24 -5.01 -2.39 -6.32
N ILE A 25 -4.37 -1.26 -6.64
CA ILE A 25 -3.70 -1.04 -7.94
C ILE A 25 -2.61 -2.09 -8.15
N ALA A 26 -1.69 -2.23 -7.19
CA ALA A 26 -0.56 -3.13 -7.29
C ALA A 26 -0.96 -4.60 -7.44
N TRP A 27 -2.03 -5.02 -6.75
CA TRP A 27 -2.60 -6.37 -6.85
C TRP A 27 -3.09 -6.66 -8.27
N HIS A 28 -3.89 -5.76 -8.85
CA HIS A 28 -4.46 -5.97 -10.17
C HIS A 28 -3.41 -5.94 -11.28
N PHE A 29 -2.40 -5.07 -11.18
CA PHE A 29 -1.24 -5.12 -12.09
C PHE A 29 -0.40 -6.39 -11.90
N ALA A 30 -0.28 -6.93 -10.68
CA ALA A 30 0.43 -8.19 -10.43
C ALA A 30 -0.24 -9.40 -11.12
N LEU A 31 -1.55 -9.28 -11.40
CA LEU A 31 -2.33 -10.26 -12.17
C LEU A 31 -2.32 -9.99 -13.68
N GLY A 32 -1.51 -9.05 -14.16
CA GLY A 32 -1.38 -8.76 -15.59
C GLY A 32 -2.54 -7.96 -16.18
N VAL A 33 -3.30 -7.22 -15.37
CA VAL A 33 -4.22 -6.19 -15.87
C VAL A 33 -3.39 -5.15 -16.63
N LYS A 34 -3.82 -4.83 -17.85
CA LYS A 34 -3.09 -3.91 -18.72
C LYS A 34 -3.38 -2.46 -18.34
N THR A 35 -4.64 -2.15 -18.05
CA THR A 35 -5.10 -0.77 -17.85
C THR A 35 -6.20 -0.69 -16.79
N LEU A 36 -6.13 0.36 -15.97
CA LEU A 36 -7.17 0.69 -15.00
C LEU A 36 -7.90 1.97 -15.44
N PHE A 37 -9.22 1.90 -15.55
CA PHE A 37 -10.08 3.07 -15.72
C PHE A 37 -10.61 3.47 -14.35
N VAL A 38 -10.08 4.55 -13.78
CA VAL A 38 -10.44 4.96 -12.41
C VAL A 38 -11.22 6.26 -12.44
N PHE A 39 -12.42 6.20 -11.87
CA PHE A 39 -13.30 7.34 -11.67
C PHE A 39 -13.28 7.70 -10.19
N ASP A 40 -12.53 8.76 -9.86
CA ASP A 40 -12.51 9.34 -8.52
C ASP A 40 -13.78 10.16 -8.30
N ASP A 41 -14.59 9.78 -7.30
CA ASP A 41 -15.81 10.48 -6.89
C ASP A 41 -15.50 11.71 -6.04
N HIS A 42 -14.53 12.51 -6.49
CA HIS A 42 -14.09 13.72 -5.84
C HIS A 42 -13.59 13.47 -4.41
N SER A 43 -12.58 12.61 -4.28
CA SER A 43 -11.99 12.29 -2.97
C SER A 43 -11.30 13.50 -2.34
N THR A 44 -11.26 13.53 -1.02
CA THR A 44 -10.76 14.65 -0.20
C THR A 44 -9.72 14.20 0.84
N ASP A 45 -9.22 12.98 0.74
CA ASP A 45 -8.37 12.34 1.75
C ASP A 45 -6.97 11.97 1.25
N GLY A 46 -6.64 12.30 0.00
CA GLY A 46 -5.39 11.90 -0.64
C GLY A 46 -5.52 10.83 -1.71
N THR A 47 -6.70 10.23 -1.88
CA THR A 47 -6.90 9.15 -2.88
C THR A 47 -6.52 9.62 -4.29
N TRP A 48 -6.88 10.85 -4.66
CA TRP A 48 -6.57 11.42 -5.98
C TRP A 48 -5.08 11.67 -6.18
N GLU A 49 -4.39 12.10 -5.14
CA GLU A 49 -2.95 12.33 -5.13
C GLU A 49 -2.19 11.01 -5.31
N VAL A 50 -2.61 9.96 -4.59
CA VAL A 50 -2.05 8.61 -4.74
C VAL A 50 -2.31 8.05 -6.14
N LEU A 51 -3.52 8.23 -6.68
CA LEU A 51 -3.87 7.82 -8.04
C LEU A 51 -3.00 8.50 -9.10
N GLN A 52 -2.78 9.81 -8.99
CA GLN A 52 -1.91 10.55 -9.91
C GLN A 52 -0.46 10.07 -9.85
N ALA A 53 0.06 9.79 -8.64
CA ALA A 53 1.39 9.25 -8.49
C ALA A 53 1.50 7.85 -9.13
N ALA A 54 0.52 6.97 -8.89
CA ALA A 54 0.50 5.63 -9.48
C ALA A 54 0.39 5.65 -11.02
N ALA A 55 -0.35 6.62 -11.59
CA ALA A 55 -0.49 6.79 -13.04
C ALA A 55 0.81 7.19 -13.75
N LYS A 56 1.86 7.61 -13.02
CA LYS A 56 3.20 7.83 -13.57
C LYS A 56 3.98 6.53 -13.79
N CYS A 57 3.56 5.45 -13.14
CA CYS A 57 4.22 4.14 -13.19
C CYS A 57 3.45 3.12 -14.02
N PHE A 58 2.13 3.26 -14.10
CA PHE A 58 1.23 2.29 -14.71
C PHE A 58 0.21 2.98 -15.63
N ASP A 59 -0.36 2.23 -16.59
CA ASP A 59 -1.46 2.73 -17.41
C ASP A 59 -2.76 2.81 -16.61
N ILE A 60 -2.96 3.98 -15.99
CA ILE A 60 -4.13 4.31 -15.20
C ILE A 60 -4.78 5.55 -15.81
N ARG A 61 -5.95 5.35 -16.42
CA ARG A 61 -6.76 6.43 -16.99
C ARG A 61 -7.63 7.03 -15.91
N LEU A 62 -7.27 8.24 -15.50
CA LEU A 62 -7.90 8.94 -14.38
C LEU A 62 -9.00 9.88 -14.87
N PHE A 63 -10.17 9.74 -14.26
CA PHE A 63 -11.32 10.61 -14.45
C PHE A 63 -11.82 11.10 -13.10
N ARG A 64 -12.42 12.29 -13.08
CA ARG A 64 -13.13 12.80 -11.91
C ARG A 64 -14.61 12.97 -12.23
N THR A 65 -15.43 12.52 -11.30
CA THR A 65 -16.87 12.77 -11.37
C THR A 65 -17.17 14.22 -10.96
N ASP A 66 -18.39 14.65 -11.27
CA ASP A 66 -18.92 15.93 -10.82
C ASP A 66 -20.13 15.70 -9.88
N PRO A 67 -19.91 15.64 -8.56
CA PRO A 67 -20.98 15.47 -7.58
C PRO A 67 -21.90 16.69 -7.45
N LEU A 68 -21.50 17.86 -7.98
CA LEU A 68 -22.34 19.07 -7.98
C LEU A 68 -23.33 19.04 -9.13
N ASN A 69 -22.91 18.56 -10.31
CA ASN A 69 -23.77 18.44 -11.48
C ASN A 69 -24.68 17.20 -11.43
N GLU A 70 -24.16 16.06 -10.95
CA GLU A 70 -24.95 14.85 -10.74
C GLU A 70 -24.88 14.44 -9.27
N THR A 71 -25.89 14.80 -8.48
CA THR A 71 -25.86 14.58 -7.03
C THR A 71 -26.11 13.12 -6.64
N ASN A 72 -26.73 12.33 -7.51
CA ASN A 72 -27.03 10.93 -7.23
C ASN A 72 -25.81 10.02 -7.48
N PHE A 73 -25.39 9.32 -6.42
CA PHE A 73 -24.23 8.40 -6.46
C PHE A 73 -24.37 7.32 -7.53
N TYR A 74 -25.54 6.68 -7.62
CA TYR A 74 -25.79 5.59 -8.57
C TYR A 74 -25.69 6.09 -10.03
N TRP A 75 -26.24 7.27 -10.33
CA TRP A 75 -26.14 7.83 -11.69
C TRP A 75 -24.70 8.22 -12.04
N ARG A 76 -23.90 8.75 -11.10
CA ARG A 76 -22.47 8.99 -11.32
C ARG A 76 -21.71 7.70 -11.60
N GLN A 77 -21.93 6.66 -10.81
CA GLN A 77 -21.31 5.36 -11.01
C GLN A 77 -21.69 4.74 -12.36
N LYS A 78 -22.99 4.75 -12.70
CA LYS A 78 -23.49 4.28 -13.99
C LYS A 78 -22.84 5.01 -15.17
N LYS A 79 -22.78 6.35 -15.13
CA LYS A 79 -22.15 7.16 -16.18
C LYS A 79 -20.67 6.81 -16.34
N SER A 80 -19.96 6.65 -15.22
CA SER A 80 -18.54 6.28 -15.19
C SER A 80 -18.29 4.93 -15.84
N PHE A 81 -19.07 3.91 -15.48
CA PHE A 81 -18.93 2.57 -16.03
C PHE A 81 -19.29 2.50 -17.52
N LEU A 82 -20.33 3.22 -17.96
CA LEU A 82 -20.65 3.31 -19.38
C LEU A 82 -19.56 4.05 -20.17
N GLN A 83 -18.95 5.09 -19.60
CA GLN A 83 -17.81 5.75 -20.23
C GLN A 83 -16.62 4.78 -20.37
N ALA A 84 -16.28 4.03 -19.32
CA ALA A 84 -15.21 3.04 -19.38
C ALA A 84 -15.45 1.96 -20.45
N VAL A 85 -16.70 1.53 -20.63
CA VAL A 85 -17.07 0.59 -21.69
C VAL A 85 -16.75 1.16 -23.07
N GLU A 86 -17.13 2.41 -23.35
CA GLU A 86 -16.86 3.04 -24.64
C GLU A 86 -15.36 3.24 -24.87
N GLU A 87 -14.61 3.65 -23.85
CA GLU A 87 -13.15 3.78 -23.92
C GLU A 87 -12.43 2.43 -24.09
N CYS A 88 -13.06 1.32 -23.68
CA CYS A 88 -12.49 -0.02 -23.83
C CYS A 88 -12.76 -0.66 -25.19
N LYS A 89 -13.83 -0.25 -25.88
CA LYS A 89 -14.20 -0.80 -27.20
C LYS A 89 -13.08 -0.58 -28.20
N GLY A 90 -12.74 -1.62 -28.95
CA GLY A 90 -11.64 -1.65 -29.91
C GLY A 90 -10.24 -1.72 -29.31
N GLU A 91 -10.08 -1.63 -28.00
CA GLU A 91 -8.75 -1.59 -27.35
C GLU A 91 -8.49 -2.76 -26.39
N TYR A 92 -9.51 -3.24 -25.67
CA TYR A 92 -9.38 -4.34 -24.71
C TYR A 92 -10.35 -5.47 -24.98
N ASP A 93 -9.90 -6.71 -24.77
CA ASP A 93 -10.72 -7.91 -24.96
C ASP A 93 -11.72 -8.11 -23.82
N TRP A 94 -11.32 -7.77 -22.59
CA TRP A 94 -12.10 -7.92 -21.37
C TRP A 94 -12.08 -6.65 -20.52
N LEU A 95 -13.23 -6.30 -19.96
CA LEU A 95 -13.40 -5.27 -18.95
C LEU A 95 -14.05 -5.86 -17.70
N GLY A 96 -13.35 -5.77 -16.57
CA GLY A 96 -13.85 -6.11 -15.24
C GLY A 96 -14.46 -4.92 -14.51
N PHE A 97 -15.54 -5.15 -13.76
CA PHE A 97 -16.20 -4.14 -12.92
C PHE A 97 -15.98 -4.52 -11.46
N LEU A 98 -15.17 -3.74 -10.73
CA LEU A 98 -14.81 -4.01 -9.34
C LEU A 98 -14.90 -2.75 -8.47
N ASP A 99 -15.20 -2.95 -7.19
CA ASP A 99 -15.17 -1.92 -6.16
C ASP A 99 -13.79 -1.88 -5.44
N GLY A 100 -13.51 -0.81 -4.69
CA GLY A 100 -12.21 -0.61 -4.02
C GLY A 100 -11.92 -1.59 -2.87
N ASP A 101 -12.92 -2.32 -2.39
CA ASP A 101 -12.80 -3.45 -1.45
C ASP A 101 -12.86 -4.83 -2.11
N GLU A 102 -12.84 -4.90 -3.44
CA GLU A 102 -12.92 -6.15 -4.20
C GLU A 102 -11.64 -6.45 -4.97
N TYR A 103 -11.11 -7.65 -4.78
CA TYR A 103 -9.86 -8.11 -5.38
C TYR A 103 -10.12 -9.42 -6.11
N ILE A 104 -9.87 -9.44 -7.43
CA ILE A 104 -9.99 -10.69 -8.20
C ILE A 104 -8.85 -11.65 -7.83
N TYR A 105 -9.14 -12.94 -7.70
CA TYR A 105 -8.15 -13.97 -7.47
C TYR A 105 -8.35 -15.16 -8.40
N ILE A 106 -7.23 -15.71 -8.90
CA ILE A 106 -7.15 -16.86 -9.81
C ILE A 106 -6.25 -17.94 -9.19
N LYS A 107 -6.75 -19.17 -9.08
CA LYS A 107 -6.05 -20.26 -8.38
C LYS A 107 -4.93 -20.90 -9.20
N HIS A 108 -5.23 -21.19 -10.46
CA HIS A 108 -4.42 -22.10 -11.29
C HIS A 108 -3.63 -21.41 -12.41
N PHE A 109 -3.57 -20.07 -12.39
CA PHE A 109 -2.98 -19.25 -13.45
C PHE A 109 -2.17 -18.12 -12.85
N ASP A 110 -1.13 -17.63 -13.52
CA ASP A 110 -0.31 -16.55 -12.97
C ASP A 110 -0.77 -15.16 -13.43
N THR A 111 -1.61 -15.08 -14.46
CA THR A 111 -2.19 -13.82 -14.96
C THR A 111 -3.64 -13.97 -15.40
N LEU A 112 -4.42 -12.88 -15.34
CA LEU A 112 -5.79 -12.80 -15.87
C LEU A 112 -5.83 -13.03 -17.39
N PRO A 113 -4.92 -12.46 -18.21
CA PRO A 113 -4.83 -12.81 -19.63
C PRO A 113 -4.75 -14.32 -19.92
N GLU A 114 -3.92 -15.07 -19.18
CA GLU A 114 -3.82 -16.53 -19.30
C GLU A 114 -5.13 -17.22 -18.90
N PHE A 115 -5.73 -16.79 -17.78
CA PHE A 115 -7.02 -17.30 -17.33
C PHE A 115 -8.11 -17.08 -18.39
N PHE A 116 -8.18 -15.87 -18.97
CA PHE A 116 -9.21 -15.47 -19.94
C PHE A 116 -9.04 -16.11 -21.31
N TYR A 117 -7.86 -16.62 -21.63
CA TYR A 117 -7.59 -17.32 -22.88
C TYR A 117 -8.55 -18.51 -23.11
N ARG A 118 -9.13 -19.09 -22.06
CA ARG A 118 -10.05 -20.24 -22.11
C ARG A 118 -11.49 -19.90 -22.52
N PHE A 119 -11.87 -18.61 -22.56
CA PHE A 119 -13.27 -18.20 -22.74
C PHE A 119 -13.53 -17.50 -24.08
N ASP A 120 -13.08 -18.08 -25.18
CA ASP A 120 -13.44 -17.61 -26.53
C ASP A 120 -14.95 -17.74 -26.84
N HIS A 121 -15.59 -18.75 -26.26
CA HIS A 121 -17.01 -19.02 -26.39
C HIS A 121 -17.91 -18.11 -25.55
N ALA A 122 -17.35 -17.37 -24.59
CA ALA A 122 -18.11 -16.52 -23.67
C ALA A 122 -17.97 -15.03 -24.00
N ASP A 123 -19.00 -14.28 -23.64
CA ASP A 123 -19.02 -12.82 -23.68
C ASP A 123 -18.93 -12.20 -22.28
N ALA A 124 -19.18 -12.98 -21.22
CA ALA A 124 -19.02 -12.57 -19.84
C ALA A 124 -18.66 -13.76 -18.92
N VAL A 125 -17.90 -13.48 -17.87
CA VAL A 125 -17.53 -14.41 -16.80
C VAL A 125 -17.99 -13.85 -15.45
N ALA A 126 -18.75 -14.66 -14.72
CA ALA A 126 -19.37 -14.34 -13.43
C ALA A 126 -18.59 -14.94 -12.26
N PHE A 127 -17.88 -14.10 -11.50
CA PHE A 127 -17.08 -14.49 -10.35
C PHE A 127 -17.89 -14.30 -9.06
N SER A 128 -18.08 -15.38 -8.29
CA SER A 128 -18.72 -15.26 -6.98
C SER A 128 -17.86 -14.43 -6.03
N TRP A 129 -18.51 -13.66 -5.18
CA TRP A 129 -17.89 -13.14 -3.99
C TRP A 129 -17.42 -14.27 -3.07
N LYS A 130 -16.28 -14.03 -2.43
CA LYS A 130 -15.81 -14.71 -1.24
C LYS A 130 -15.54 -13.62 -0.22
N ILE A 131 -16.43 -13.48 0.77
CA ILE A 131 -16.33 -12.40 1.75
C ILE A 131 -15.25 -12.74 2.77
N TYR A 132 -14.24 -11.89 2.83
CA TYR A 132 -13.17 -11.89 3.82
C TYR A 132 -13.59 -10.99 4.99
N GLY A 133 -13.39 -11.49 6.20
CA GLY A 133 -13.75 -10.75 7.39
C GLY A 133 -12.55 -10.01 8.00
N HIS A 134 -12.56 -9.85 9.32
CA HIS A 134 -11.68 -8.89 9.98
C HIS A 134 -10.35 -9.46 10.47
N SER A 135 -10.15 -10.78 10.41
CA SER A 135 -8.91 -11.46 10.85
C SER A 135 -8.37 -11.00 12.21
N ASN A 136 -9.30 -10.75 13.15
CA ASN A 136 -9.01 -10.22 14.49
C ASN A 136 -8.25 -8.87 14.53
N LYS A 137 -8.24 -8.11 13.42
CA LYS A 137 -7.61 -6.80 13.35
C LYS A 137 -8.55 -5.72 13.88
N VAL A 138 -8.11 -5.04 14.93
CA VAL A 138 -8.81 -3.87 15.50
C VAL A 138 -8.32 -2.60 14.82
N VAL A 139 -7.01 -2.37 14.85
CA VAL A 139 -6.34 -1.22 14.23
C VAL A 139 -6.07 -1.51 12.75
N ARG A 140 -6.08 -0.47 11.92
CA ARG A 140 -5.70 -0.55 10.50
C ARG A 140 -4.26 -1.04 10.40
N PRO A 141 -4.03 -2.19 9.74
CA PRO A 141 -2.67 -2.72 9.55
C PRO A 141 -1.89 -1.85 8.55
N LYS A 142 -0.56 -1.84 8.69
CA LYS A 142 0.34 -1.19 7.72
C LYS A 142 0.57 -2.05 6.46
N LEU A 143 0.33 -3.35 6.57
CA LEU A 143 0.30 -4.31 5.48
C LEU A 143 -0.86 -4.04 4.51
N THR A 144 -0.76 -4.59 3.30
CA THR A 144 -1.88 -4.53 2.36
C THR A 144 -3.10 -5.31 2.87
N ILE A 145 -4.27 -5.03 2.29
CA ILE A 145 -5.53 -5.72 2.62
C ILE A 145 -5.38 -7.23 2.45
N VAL A 146 -4.83 -7.71 1.33
CA VAL A 146 -4.71 -9.15 1.06
C VAL A 146 -3.77 -9.85 2.06
N GLU A 147 -2.71 -9.19 2.49
CA GLU A 147 -1.79 -9.73 3.49
C GLU A 147 -2.38 -9.74 4.90
N SER A 148 -3.24 -8.77 5.19
CA SER A 148 -3.76 -8.53 6.53
C SER A 148 -4.99 -9.37 6.87
N PHE A 149 -5.85 -9.59 5.87
CA PHE A 149 -7.17 -10.19 6.03
C PHE A 149 -7.20 -11.53 5.28
N VAL A 150 -6.70 -12.58 5.95
CA VAL A 150 -6.53 -13.93 5.36
C VAL A 150 -7.62 -14.90 5.82
N GLU A 151 -8.69 -14.40 6.45
CA GLU A 151 -9.78 -15.24 6.96
C GLU A 151 -11.10 -14.85 6.30
N HIS A 152 -11.80 -15.85 5.75
CA HIS A 152 -13.04 -15.66 5.00
C HIS A 152 -14.20 -16.49 5.53
N SER A 153 -15.40 -16.14 5.06
CA SER A 153 -16.66 -16.82 5.37
C SER A 153 -16.77 -18.21 4.74
N THR A 154 -17.60 -19.07 5.32
CA THR A 154 -18.02 -20.32 4.66
C THR A 154 -19.03 -20.06 3.52
N THR A 155 -19.32 -21.08 2.71
CA THR A 155 -20.39 -21.04 1.70
C THR A 155 -21.80 -20.90 2.28
N ASN A 156 -21.97 -20.99 3.61
CA ASN A 156 -23.27 -20.77 4.26
C ASN A 156 -23.68 -19.29 4.29
N LEU A 157 -22.73 -18.36 4.09
CA LEU A 157 -23.05 -16.94 3.95
C LEU A 157 -23.61 -16.68 2.55
N GLY A 158 -24.93 -16.55 2.46
CA GLY A 158 -25.66 -16.43 1.18
C GLY A 158 -25.23 -15.25 0.32
N ASP A 159 -24.66 -14.19 0.90
CA ASP A 159 -24.13 -13.04 0.16
C ASP A 159 -23.00 -13.41 -0.80
N ASN A 160 -22.29 -14.53 -0.56
CA ASN A 160 -21.29 -15.06 -1.49
C ASN A 160 -21.88 -15.53 -2.83
N GLN A 161 -23.21 -15.62 -2.94
CA GLN A 161 -23.89 -15.90 -4.21
C GLN A 161 -23.87 -14.70 -5.16
N LEU A 162 -23.66 -13.48 -4.66
CA LEU A 162 -23.51 -12.30 -5.52
C LEU A 162 -22.23 -12.41 -6.35
N ILE A 163 -22.31 -11.95 -7.58
CA ILE A 163 -21.20 -12.01 -8.53
C ILE A 163 -20.63 -10.62 -8.86
N LYS A 164 -19.40 -10.60 -9.35
CA LYS A 164 -18.87 -9.53 -10.19
C LYS A 164 -18.48 -10.07 -11.54
N THR A 165 -18.39 -9.17 -12.51
CA THR A 165 -18.40 -9.54 -13.91
C THR A 165 -17.21 -8.96 -14.64
N PHE A 166 -16.60 -9.82 -15.45
CA PHE A 166 -15.72 -9.41 -16.54
C PHE A 166 -16.42 -9.77 -17.84
N LEU A 167 -16.46 -8.84 -18.79
CA LEU A 167 -17.16 -9.03 -20.06
C LEU A 167 -16.38 -8.45 -21.23
N ARG A 168 -16.82 -8.81 -22.43
CA ARG A 168 -16.32 -8.23 -23.69
C ARG A 168 -16.97 -6.86 -23.92
N PRO A 169 -16.21 -5.75 -23.94
CA PRO A 169 -16.77 -4.40 -24.11
C PRO A 169 -17.66 -4.24 -25.35
N GLU A 170 -17.26 -4.89 -26.46
CA GLU A 170 -17.98 -4.93 -27.74
C GLU A 170 -19.43 -5.45 -27.66
N LYS A 171 -19.76 -6.17 -26.59
CA LYS A 171 -21.07 -6.80 -26.44
C LYS A 171 -22.08 -5.92 -25.70
N LEU A 172 -21.64 -4.82 -25.08
CA LEU A 172 -22.52 -3.88 -24.40
C LEU A 172 -23.07 -2.82 -25.36
N LYS A 173 -24.40 -2.63 -25.30
CA LYS A 173 -25.18 -1.70 -26.12
C LYS A 173 -25.70 -0.50 -25.31
N GLY A 174 -25.28 -0.37 -24.06
CA GLY A 174 -25.64 0.73 -23.16
C GLY A 174 -26.71 0.39 -22.12
N ASN A 175 -27.25 -0.83 -22.09
CA ASN A 175 -28.19 -1.24 -21.07
C ASN A 175 -27.46 -1.63 -19.78
N TYR A 176 -27.19 -0.62 -18.94
CA TYR A 176 -26.64 -0.82 -17.61
C TYR A 176 -27.73 -0.77 -16.52
N HIS A 177 -27.81 -1.84 -15.73
CA HIS A 177 -28.63 -1.95 -14.53
C HIS A 177 -27.78 -1.82 -13.27
N ASP A 178 -26.78 -2.69 -13.11
CA ASP A 178 -25.84 -2.68 -11.99
C ASP A 178 -24.50 -3.31 -12.45
N PRO A 179 -23.44 -3.27 -11.63
CA PRO A 179 -22.13 -3.80 -12.04
C PRO A 179 -22.00 -5.31 -11.83
N HIS A 180 -23.04 -5.97 -11.31
CA HIS A 180 -23.05 -7.40 -11.06
C HIS A 180 -23.56 -8.17 -12.29
N TRP A 181 -24.60 -7.68 -12.96
CA TRP A 181 -25.20 -8.37 -14.11
C TRP A 181 -25.54 -7.44 -15.28
N PHE A 182 -25.22 -7.89 -16.50
CA PHE A 182 -25.37 -7.11 -17.73
C PHE A 182 -26.36 -7.80 -18.68
N TYR A 183 -27.53 -7.19 -18.86
CA TYR A 183 -28.64 -7.75 -19.64
C TYR A 183 -28.41 -7.73 -21.17
N ASP A 184 -27.44 -6.96 -21.65
CA ASP A 184 -27.04 -6.99 -23.07
C ASP A 184 -26.34 -8.30 -23.46
N ILE A 185 -25.85 -9.05 -22.47
CA ILE A 185 -25.18 -10.33 -22.68
C ILE A 185 -26.21 -11.45 -22.56
N ASP A 186 -26.28 -12.31 -23.58
CA ASP A 186 -27.10 -13.52 -23.54
C ASP A 186 -26.61 -14.43 -22.39
N ALA A 187 -27.54 -14.92 -21.57
CA ALA A 187 -27.24 -15.84 -20.47
C ALA A 187 -26.49 -17.10 -20.96
N ASP A 188 -26.73 -17.54 -22.19
CA ASP A 188 -26.02 -18.68 -22.78
C ASP A 188 -24.55 -18.40 -23.11
N ARG A 189 -24.16 -17.12 -23.18
CA ARG A 189 -22.77 -16.65 -23.39
C ARG A 189 -22.14 -16.13 -22.11
N TYR A 190 -22.81 -16.33 -20.97
CA TYR A 190 -22.32 -16.02 -19.64
C TYR A 190 -21.85 -17.29 -18.95
N VAL A 191 -20.60 -17.30 -18.49
CA VAL A 191 -19.98 -18.49 -17.89
C VAL A 191 -19.46 -18.22 -16.48
N ARG A 192 -19.18 -19.29 -15.75
CA ARG A 192 -18.50 -19.30 -14.45
C ARG A 192 -17.00 -19.53 -14.65
N PRO A 193 -16.15 -19.23 -13.64
CA PRO A 193 -14.71 -19.44 -13.70
C PRO A 193 -14.24 -20.81 -14.18
N HIS A 194 -14.97 -21.88 -13.87
CA HIS A 194 -14.67 -23.24 -14.35
C HIS A 194 -15.08 -23.52 -15.81
N GLY A 195 -15.64 -22.54 -16.52
CA GLY A 195 -16.09 -22.64 -17.92
C GLY A 195 -17.51 -23.12 -18.15
N GLY A 196 -18.24 -23.54 -17.11
CA GLY A 196 -19.65 -23.89 -17.23
C GLY A 196 -20.54 -22.64 -17.36
N LYS A 197 -21.70 -22.79 -17.96
CA LYS A 197 -22.69 -21.69 -18.07
C LYS A 197 -23.24 -21.31 -16.70
N VAL A 198 -23.67 -20.05 -16.57
CA VAL A 198 -24.57 -19.63 -15.48
C VAL A 198 -25.89 -20.41 -15.53
N LYS A 199 -26.55 -20.59 -14.38
CA LYS A 199 -27.79 -21.38 -14.30
C LYS A 199 -29.04 -20.58 -14.66
N ASN A 200 -29.04 -19.30 -14.32
CA ASN A 200 -30.17 -18.40 -14.50
C ASN A 200 -29.66 -16.97 -14.76
N PRO A 201 -30.43 -16.12 -15.46
CA PRO A 201 -30.13 -14.69 -15.51
C PRO A 201 -30.15 -14.06 -14.11
N GLY A 202 -29.18 -13.19 -13.82
CA GLY A 202 -29.19 -12.33 -12.63
C GLY A 202 -27.89 -12.32 -11.83
N ALA A 203 -27.78 -11.32 -10.95
CA ALA A 203 -26.59 -11.03 -10.14
C ALA A 203 -26.27 -12.09 -9.05
N THR A 204 -27.17 -13.05 -8.83
CA THR A 204 -27.03 -14.10 -7.82
C THR A 204 -26.91 -15.46 -8.51
N GLN A 205 -25.82 -16.16 -8.20
CA GLN A 205 -25.51 -17.47 -8.75
C GLN A 205 -25.10 -18.44 -7.64
N GLU A 206 -25.00 -19.74 -7.95
CA GLU A 206 -24.41 -20.69 -7.01
C GLU A 206 -22.97 -20.29 -6.66
N ILE A 207 -22.58 -20.47 -5.40
CA ILE A 207 -21.24 -20.11 -4.92
C ILE A 207 -20.21 -21.01 -5.61
N GLU A 208 -19.24 -20.40 -6.26
CA GLU A 208 -18.22 -21.10 -7.04
C GLU A 208 -16.85 -20.42 -6.88
N TRP A 209 -15.89 -21.14 -6.30
CA TRP A 209 -14.54 -20.64 -5.95
C TRP A 209 -13.40 -21.58 -6.40
N SER A 210 -13.67 -22.49 -7.33
CA SER A 210 -12.75 -23.54 -7.79
C SER A 210 -11.61 -22.99 -8.62
N ASP A 211 -11.89 -22.17 -9.64
CA ASP A 211 -10.87 -21.62 -10.54
C ASP A 211 -10.50 -20.17 -10.21
N ALA A 212 -11.50 -19.35 -9.86
CA ALA A 212 -11.34 -17.93 -9.55
C ALA A 212 -12.53 -17.38 -8.77
N PHE A 213 -12.34 -16.28 -8.04
CA PHE A 213 -13.39 -15.60 -7.26
C PHE A 213 -12.98 -14.17 -6.93
N VAL A 214 -13.93 -13.36 -6.47
CA VAL A 214 -13.65 -12.02 -5.96
C VAL A 214 -13.55 -12.06 -4.44
N MET A 215 -12.36 -11.74 -3.92
CA MET A 215 -12.13 -11.50 -2.49
C MET A 215 -12.76 -10.16 -2.11
N HIS A 216 -13.76 -10.17 -1.24
CA HIS A 216 -14.52 -8.97 -0.87
C HIS A 216 -14.29 -8.61 0.60
N TYR A 217 -13.65 -7.46 0.83
CA TYR A 217 -13.18 -7.01 2.14
C TYR A 217 -14.09 -5.91 2.72
N ILE A 218 -15.32 -6.28 3.08
CA ILE A 218 -16.35 -5.31 3.51
C ILE A 218 -15.99 -4.64 4.83
N CYS A 219 -15.65 -5.44 5.85
CA CYS A 219 -15.42 -4.92 7.20
C CYS A 219 -13.98 -4.45 7.41
N ARG A 220 -12.99 -5.18 6.85
CA ARG A 220 -11.56 -4.98 7.14
C ARG A 220 -11.35 -4.94 8.67
N SER A 221 -10.51 -4.04 9.19
CA SER A 221 -10.34 -3.87 10.64
C SER A 221 -11.48 -3.08 11.29
N MET A 222 -11.61 -3.14 12.62
CA MET A 222 -12.60 -2.33 13.34
C MET A 222 -12.46 -0.83 13.04
N GLU A 223 -11.22 -0.31 12.95
CA GLU A 223 -10.95 1.08 12.60
C GLU A 223 -11.52 1.45 11.22
N HIS A 224 -11.29 0.62 10.20
CA HIS A 224 -11.90 0.80 8.88
C HIS A 224 -13.43 0.84 8.95
N PHE A 225 -14.00 -0.10 9.69
CA PHE A 225 -15.45 -0.22 9.80
C PHE A 225 -16.07 1.02 10.48
N VAL A 226 -15.46 1.51 11.56
CA VAL A 226 -15.91 2.72 12.25
C VAL A 226 -15.86 3.95 11.33
N ASP A 227 -14.77 4.10 10.56
CA ASP A 227 -14.65 5.20 9.58
C ASP A 227 -15.72 5.10 8.48
N ARG A 228 -16.00 3.88 8.00
CA ARG A 228 -17.07 3.61 7.03
C ARG A 228 -18.44 4.01 7.60
N VAL A 229 -18.78 3.59 8.81
CA VAL A 229 -20.08 3.89 9.45
C VAL A 229 -20.25 5.37 9.75
N LYS A 230 -19.19 6.09 10.15
CA LYS A 230 -19.23 7.56 10.32
C LYS A 230 -19.64 8.28 9.03
N LYS A 231 -19.18 7.78 7.88
CA LYS A 231 -19.51 8.32 6.55
C LYS A 231 -20.87 7.82 6.02
N ARG A 232 -21.24 6.58 6.35
CA ARG A 232 -22.46 5.88 5.89
C ARG A 232 -23.12 5.10 7.04
N PRO A 233 -23.97 5.76 7.87
CA PRO A 233 -24.56 5.13 9.06
C PRO A 233 -25.47 3.92 8.77
N ASP A 234 -26.03 3.84 7.56
CA ASP A 234 -26.81 2.71 7.06
C ASP A 234 -26.01 1.40 7.00
N ASN A 235 -24.68 1.48 6.98
CA ASN A 235 -23.79 0.31 7.01
C ASN A 235 -23.56 -0.27 8.42
N ALA A 236 -24.19 0.26 9.48
CA ALA A 236 -23.97 -0.21 10.86
C ALA A 236 -24.25 -1.72 11.04
N GLY A 237 -25.15 -2.29 10.26
CA GLY A 237 -25.48 -3.73 10.29
C GLY A 237 -24.40 -4.64 9.69
N TYR A 238 -23.45 -4.10 8.93
CA TYR A 238 -22.47 -4.90 8.19
C TYR A 238 -21.53 -5.68 9.11
N TRP A 239 -21.13 -5.12 10.25
CA TRP A 239 -20.26 -5.83 11.19
C TRP A 239 -20.89 -7.16 11.65
N LYS A 240 -22.17 -7.13 12.06
CA LYS A 240 -22.89 -8.33 12.50
C LYS A 240 -23.00 -9.39 11.40
N ARG A 241 -23.00 -8.99 10.14
CA ARG A 241 -23.21 -9.88 8.98
C ARG A 241 -21.90 -10.39 8.36
N PHE A 242 -20.87 -9.55 8.29
CA PHE A 242 -19.68 -9.76 7.46
C PHE A 242 -18.37 -9.82 8.24
N ALA A 243 -18.36 -9.48 9.55
CA ALA A 243 -17.18 -9.65 10.40
C ALA A 243 -16.96 -11.12 10.79
N CYS A 244 -16.89 -12.00 9.79
CA CYS A 244 -16.60 -13.42 9.95
C CYS A 244 -15.07 -13.67 10.07
N SER A 245 -14.68 -14.86 10.52
CA SER A 245 -13.28 -15.30 10.56
C SER A 245 -13.27 -16.84 10.58
N ASP A 246 -13.97 -17.43 9.61
CA ASP A 246 -14.34 -18.86 9.68
C ASP A 246 -13.21 -19.76 9.15
N ILE A 247 -12.63 -19.40 8.00
CA ILE A 247 -11.63 -20.21 7.28
C ILE A 247 -10.41 -19.35 6.99
N LYS A 248 -9.24 -19.79 7.44
CA LYS A 248 -7.96 -19.20 7.06
C LYS A 248 -7.54 -19.67 5.67
N ASP A 249 -7.29 -18.73 4.77
CA ASP A 249 -6.89 -18.94 3.38
C ASP A 249 -5.69 -18.06 3.04
N THR A 250 -4.52 -18.69 2.94
CA THR A 250 -3.26 -18.03 2.57
C THR A 250 -2.89 -18.25 1.11
N GLU A 251 -3.72 -18.94 0.33
CA GLU A 251 -3.48 -19.20 -1.10
C GLU A 251 -3.26 -17.91 -1.91
N PRO A 252 -4.02 -16.82 -1.65
CA PRO A 252 -3.81 -15.54 -2.34
C PRO A 252 -2.44 -14.90 -2.11
N LEU A 253 -1.76 -15.24 -1.00
CA LEU A 253 -0.46 -14.65 -0.67
C LEU A 253 0.63 -15.00 -1.70
N ARG A 254 0.41 -15.99 -2.58
CA ARG A 254 1.34 -16.32 -3.67
C ARG A 254 1.60 -15.16 -4.64
N PHE A 255 0.70 -14.19 -4.75
CA PHE A 255 0.87 -12.99 -5.59
C PHE A 255 1.48 -11.79 -4.86
N VAL A 256 1.62 -11.86 -3.53
CA VAL A 256 2.18 -10.76 -2.73
C VAL A 256 3.58 -10.33 -3.19
N PRO A 257 4.50 -11.24 -3.58
CA PRO A 257 5.80 -10.81 -4.13
C PRO A 257 5.67 -9.89 -5.35
N LYS A 258 4.89 -10.29 -6.36
CA LYS A 258 4.65 -9.46 -7.57
C LYS A 258 3.91 -8.15 -7.23
N MET A 259 2.97 -8.20 -6.30
CA MET A 259 2.27 -7.01 -5.81
C MET A 259 3.24 -6.05 -5.11
N ASN A 260 4.18 -6.56 -4.32
CA ASN A 260 5.17 -5.74 -3.64
C ASN A 260 6.08 -5.02 -4.65
N ASP A 261 6.52 -5.70 -5.71
CA ASP A 261 7.31 -5.10 -6.78
C ASP A 261 6.58 -3.90 -7.41
N ASN A 262 5.26 -4.01 -7.61
CA ASN A 262 4.44 -2.91 -8.10
C ASN A 262 4.26 -1.79 -7.05
N LEU A 263 4.00 -2.14 -5.78
CA LEU A 263 3.84 -1.18 -4.67
C LEU A 263 5.07 -0.31 -4.50
N ILE A 264 6.25 -0.92 -4.63
CA ILE A 264 7.53 -0.25 -4.59
C ILE A 264 7.60 0.91 -5.60
N MET A 265 7.15 0.68 -6.83
CA MET A 265 7.13 1.72 -7.88
C MET A 265 6.17 2.85 -7.50
N ILE A 266 4.98 2.50 -7.01
CA ILE A 266 3.98 3.48 -6.54
C ILE A 266 4.53 4.31 -5.37
N HIS A 267 5.15 3.67 -4.39
CA HIS A 267 5.75 4.29 -3.21
C HIS A 267 6.85 5.30 -3.57
N LYS A 268 7.72 4.95 -4.54
CA LYS A 268 8.74 5.87 -5.09
C LYS A 268 8.08 7.06 -5.80
N ALA A 269 7.08 6.83 -6.65
CA ALA A 269 6.36 7.92 -7.31
C ALA A 269 5.63 8.83 -6.31
N MET A 270 5.04 8.29 -5.25
CA MET A 270 4.39 9.07 -4.20
C MET A 270 5.37 10.02 -3.49
N LEU A 271 6.59 9.55 -3.18
CA LEU A 271 7.63 10.40 -2.56
C LEU A 271 8.09 11.52 -3.50
N LYS A 272 8.34 11.18 -4.78
CA LYS A 272 8.72 12.17 -5.79
C LYS A 272 7.65 13.24 -5.95
N ASP A 273 6.38 12.83 -5.98
CA ASP A 273 5.23 13.73 -6.06
C ASP A 273 5.10 14.60 -4.80
N ALA A 274 5.36 14.04 -3.62
CA ALA A 274 5.35 14.79 -2.36
C ALA A 274 6.40 15.91 -2.38
N ILE A 275 7.64 15.58 -2.72
CA ILE A 275 8.76 16.53 -2.83
C ILE A 275 8.43 17.59 -3.89
N GLN A 276 7.99 17.18 -5.08
CA GLN A 276 7.65 18.09 -6.17
C GLN A 276 6.53 19.07 -5.77
N LYS A 277 5.43 18.57 -5.19
CA LYS A 277 4.29 19.41 -4.79
C LYS A 277 4.69 20.42 -3.72
N LEU A 278 5.43 19.99 -2.70
CA LEU A 278 5.92 20.90 -1.66
C LEU A 278 6.87 21.96 -2.23
N GLY A 279 7.82 21.56 -3.08
CA GLY A 279 8.79 22.50 -3.69
C GLY A 279 8.16 23.50 -4.67
N SER A 280 7.03 23.14 -5.30
CA SER A 280 6.27 24.02 -6.20
C SER A 280 5.17 24.85 -5.50
N SER A 281 5.09 24.77 -4.18
CA SER A 281 4.00 25.36 -3.39
C SER A 281 4.05 26.90 -3.44
N PRO A 282 2.90 27.59 -3.65
CA PRO A 282 2.85 29.06 -3.73
C PRO A 282 3.13 29.76 -2.39
N TYR A 283 3.30 28.99 -1.30
CA TYR A 283 3.64 29.47 0.04
C TYR A 283 5.10 29.90 0.18
N THR A 284 5.93 29.81 -0.87
CA THR A 284 7.33 30.28 -0.84
C THR A 284 7.40 31.78 -0.55
N SER A 285 7.76 32.14 0.69
CA SER A 285 8.18 33.50 1.02
C SER A 285 9.65 33.67 0.63
N GLN A 286 10.04 34.82 0.09
CA GLN A 286 11.39 35.01 -0.48
C GLN A 286 12.52 35.20 0.55
N ASN A 287 12.31 35.03 1.87
CA ASN A 287 13.17 35.75 2.83
C ASN A 287 13.57 35.05 4.15
N ILE A 288 13.52 33.73 4.34
CA ILE A 288 13.87 33.14 5.65
C ILE A 288 15.12 32.26 5.63
N VAL A 289 15.39 31.50 4.57
CA VAL A 289 16.63 30.70 4.50
C VAL A 289 17.76 31.51 3.86
N GLY A 290 18.66 32.05 4.67
CA GLY A 290 19.91 32.64 4.18
C GLY A 290 20.69 31.63 3.32
N ASN A 291 21.46 32.14 2.35
CA ASN A 291 22.33 31.40 1.41
C ASN A 291 23.43 30.55 2.08
N ASN A 292 23.13 29.79 3.12
CA ASN A 292 24.03 28.78 3.64
C ASN A 292 23.83 27.53 2.78
N ILE A 293 24.66 27.42 1.75
CA ILE A 293 24.94 26.14 1.10
C ILE A 293 25.40 25.21 2.23
N GLY A 294 24.66 24.13 2.47
CA GLY A 294 25.05 23.13 3.45
C GLY A 294 26.45 22.61 3.13
N TYR A 295 27.27 22.37 4.15
CA TYR A 295 28.50 21.62 3.94
C TYR A 295 28.15 20.13 3.91
N SER A 296 28.89 19.35 3.15
CA SER A 296 28.75 17.90 3.16
C SER A 296 29.07 17.34 4.54
N GLU A 297 28.16 16.56 5.10
CA GLU A 297 28.35 15.86 6.37
C GLU A 297 28.47 14.36 6.17
N THR A 298 29.28 13.73 7.01
CA THR A 298 29.49 12.28 7.05
C THR A 298 28.78 11.73 8.29
N PRO A 299 27.94 10.69 8.17
CA PRO A 299 27.26 10.12 9.32
C PRO A 299 28.19 9.21 10.12
N ALA A 300 27.96 9.16 11.43
CA ALA A 300 28.50 8.12 12.27
C ALA A 300 27.74 6.80 12.01
N VAL A 301 28.48 5.69 11.90
CA VAL A 301 27.97 4.37 11.54
C VAL A 301 27.94 3.47 12.77
N TYR A 302 26.83 2.76 12.94
CA TYR A 302 26.58 1.87 14.08
C TYR A 302 26.05 0.51 13.64
N ARG A 303 26.30 -0.52 14.45
CA ARG A 303 25.50 -1.74 14.50
C ARG A 303 24.43 -1.59 15.59
N VAL A 304 23.22 -2.06 15.31
CA VAL A 304 22.13 -2.07 16.30
C VAL A 304 22.10 -3.43 17.00
N LYS A 305 22.40 -3.43 18.29
CA LYS A 305 22.41 -4.63 19.14
C LYS A 305 21.24 -4.62 20.11
N SER A 306 20.41 -5.64 20.05
CA SER A 306 19.24 -5.84 20.94
C SER A 306 19.66 -6.18 22.38
N HIS A 307 18.70 -6.15 23.30
CA HIS A 307 18.84 -6.69 24.66
C HIS A 307 19.28 -8.17 24.72
N PHE A 308 18.96 -8.97 23.71
CA PHE A 308 19.29 -10.40 23.65
C PHE A 308 20.68 -10.71 23.08
N ASP A 309 21.57 -9.71 23.01
CA ASP A 309 22.88 -9.82 22.38
C ASP A 309 22.84 -10.25 20.88
N THR A 310 21.71 -9.99 20.22
CA THR A 310 21.54 -10.19 18.77
C THR A 310 21.61 -8.87 18.00
N PHE A 311 21.91 -8.94 16.70
CA PHE A 311 22.09 -7.80 15.81
C PHE A 311 21.01 -7.72 14.75
N LEU A 312 20.62 -6.49 14.43
CA LEU A 312 19.70 -6.20 13.34
C LEU A 312 20.30 -6.62 11.98
N CYS A 313 19.56 -7.42 11.22
CA CYS A 313 20.02 -7.94 9.94
C CYS A 313 18.86 -8.18 8.96
N TYR A 314 19.20 -8.31 7.69
CA TYR A 314 18.29 -8.70 6.62
C TYR A 314 18.48 -10.18 6.31
N ASP A 315 17.38 -10.93 6.29
CA ASP A 315 17.35 -12.32 5.83
C ASP A 315 16.96 -12.36 4.35
N PRO A 316 17.90 -12.70 3.43
CA PRO A 316 17.60 -12.77 2.01
C PRO A 316 16.58 -13.85 1.63
N SER A 317 16.39 -14.88 2.46
CA SER A 317 15.48 -15.99 2.17
C SER A 317 14.02 -15.62 2.40
N SER A 318 13.72 -15.01 3.56
CA SER A 318 12.37 -14.51 3.86
C SER A 318 12.12 -13.09 3.35
N LYS A 319 13.17 -12.37 2.94
CA LYS A 319 13.16 -10.95 2.56
C LYS A 319 12.67 -10.04 3.70
N LEU A 320 12.96 -10.41 4.94
CA LEU A 320 12.56 -9.68 6.13
C LEU A 320 13.76 -9.10 6.88
N VAL A 321 13.51 -8.01 7.59
CA VAL A 321 14.39 -7.50 8.63
C VAL A 321 14.09 -8.27 9.92
N VAL A 322 15.13 -8.89 10.46
CA VAL A 322 15.13 -9.74 11.66
C VAL A 322 16.28 -9.32 12.57
N HIS A 323 16.43 -9.99 13.71
CA HIS A 323 17.63 -9.86 14.54
C HIS A 323 18.18 -11.23 14.90
N ALA A 324 19.50 -11.40 14.83
CA ALA A 324 20.15 -12.70 15.00
C ALA A 324 21.52 -12.61 15.69
N THR A 325 21.98 -13.71 16.28
CA THR A 325 23.34 -13.79 16.84
C THR A 325 24.38 -13.72 15.72
N GLU A 326 25.62 -13.32 16.02
CA GLU A 326 26.69 -13.30 15.01
C GLU A 326 26.93 -14.68 14.37
N GLU A 327 26.84 -15.75 15.17
CA GLU A 327 26.94 -17.12 14.67
C GLU A 327 25.86 -17.40 13.61
N SER A 328 24.61 -17.05 13.90
CA SER A 328 23.47 -17.27 13.00
C SER A 328 23.56 -16.43 11.73
N ILE A 329 24.02 -15.18 11.85
CA ILE A 329 24.25 -14.29 10.70
C ILE A 329 25.24 -14.95 9.73
N ASN A 330 26.35 -15.47 10.24
CA ASN A 330 27.36 -16.14 9.44
C ASN A 330 26.86 -17.47 8.84
N GLN A 331 26.15 -18.28 9.62
CA GLN A 331 25.65 -19.59 9.19
C GLN A 331 24.55 -19.48 8.12
N ASN A 332 23.64 -18.51 8.25
CA ASN A 332 22.48 -18.35 7.37
C ASN A 332 22.69 -17.26 6.30
N ASN A 333 23.90 -16.69 6.21
CA ASN A 333 24.24 -15.62 5.26
C ASN A 333 23.29 -14.41 5.36
N TYR A 334 22.86 -14.07 6.57
CA TYR A 334 22.13 -12.82 6.81
C TYR A 334 23.05 -11.64 6.61
N LYS A 335 22.49 -10.50 6.20
CA LYS A 335 23.25 -9.28 5.96
C LYS A 335 23.06 -8.31 7.12
N ILE A 336 24.15 -7.94 7.80
CA ILE A 336 24.09 -6.96 8.88
C ILE A 336 23.55 -5.64 8.34
N LEU A 337 22.64 -5.04 9.09
CA LEU A 337 22.12 -3.71 8.79
C LEU A 337 22.91 -2.66 9.60
N LEU A 338 23.32 -1.60 8.91
CA LEU A 338 24.02 -0.46 9.48
C LEU A 338 23.03 0.63 9.86
N GLY A 339 23.28 1.28 10.99
CA GLY A 339 22.58 2.48 11.41
C GLY A 339 23.43 3.73 11.21
N LEU A 340 22.92 4.68 10.44
CA LEU A 340 23.57 5.95 10.13
C LEU A 340 22.94 7.07 10.97
N ILE A 341 23.76 7.84 11.67
CA ILE A 341 23.33 9.04 12.42
C ILE A 341 24.08 10.25 11.85
N TYR A 342 23.33 11.18 11.27
CA TYR A 342 23.87 12.40 10.70
C TYR A 342 24.00 13.50 11.76
N PRO A 343 25.07 14.32 11.75
CA PRO A 343 25.25 15.41 12.70
C PRO A 343 24.07 16.40 12.73
N SER A 344 23.46 16.71 11.57
CA SER A 344 22.29 17.59 11.48
C SER A 344 21.01 17.00 12.09
N LEU A 345 20.91 15.67 12.23
CA LEU A 345 19.75 14.94 12.71
C LEU A 345 20.15 13.87 13.76
N PRO A 346 20.73 14.26 14.90
CA PRO A 346 21.36 13.32 15.84
C PRO A 346 20.37 12.39 16.55
N ASN A 347 19.07 12.68 16.48
CA ASN A 347 17.99 11.87 17.05
C ASN A 347 17.36 10.92 16.03
N ILE A 348 17.82 10.88 14.78
CA ILE A 348 17.32 9.96 13.76
C ILE A 348 18.41 8.97 13.40
N ILE A 349 18.06 7.69 13.37
CA ILE A 349 18.90 6.63 12.84
C ILE A 349 18.29 6.08 11.55
N THR A 350 19.10 6.06 10.49
CA THR A 350 18.73 5.46 9.20
C THR A 350 19.34 4.08 9.10
N ILE A 351 18.51 3.04 9.03
CA ILE A 351 18.94 1.66 8.87
C ILE A 351 19.05 1.33 7.38
N THR A 352 20.20 0.83 6.95
CA THR A 352 20.50 0.50 5.55
C THR A 352 21.43 -0.70 5.46
N LEU A 353 21.53 -1.29 4.26
CA LEU A 353 22.60 -2.23 3.92
C LEU A 353 23.83 -1.47 3.43
N GLU A 354 25.01 -2.05 3.67
CA GLU A 354 26.28 -1.65 3.06
C GLU A 354 26.36 -2.29 1.67
N MET A 355 25.70 -1.69 0.68
CA MET A 355 25.74 -2.14 -0.71
C MET A 355 25.92 -0.92 -1.62
N GLN A 356 26.86 -1.02 -2.56
CA GLN A 356 27.19 0.04 -3.53
C GLN A 356 26.46 -0.13 -4.89
N ASP A 357 25.43 -0.97 -5.00
CA ASP A 357 24.77 -1.29 -6.28
C ASP A 357 23.24 -1.03 -6.29
N ASP A 358 22.68 -0.87 -7.49
CA ASP A 358 21.26 -0.61 -7.80
C ASP A 358 20.26 -1.71 -7.33
N ASP A 359 20.75 -2.80 -6.74
CA ASP A 359 19.98 -3.99 -6.33
C ASP A 359 19.71 -4.07 -4.80
N VAL A 360 19.73 -2.93 -4.10
CA VAL A 360 19.43 -2.90 -2.65
C VAL A 360 18.01 -3.41 -2.41
N PRO A 361 17.84 -4.51 -1.63
CA PRO A 361 16.51 -5.04 -1.36
C PRO A 361 15.67 -4.07 -0.54
N TYR A 362 14.37 -4.14 -0.74
CA TYR A 362 13.42 -3.43 0.10
C TYR A 362 13.40 -4.05 1.48
N LEU A 363 13.58 -3.19 2.49
CA LEU A 363 13.57 -3.59 3.88
C LEU A 363 12.12 -3.58 4.36
N ARG A 364 11.74 -4.66 5.05
CA ARG A 364 10.42 -4.80 5.63
C ARG A 364 10.46 -5.70 6.85
N THR A 365 9.72 -5.33 7.89
CA THR A 365 9.46 -6.22 9.04
C THR A 365 8.21 -7.05 8.81
N ARG A 366 8.00 -8.08 9.64
CA ARG A 366 6.81 -8.94 9.55
C ARG A 366 5.49 -8.16 9.60
N GLU A 367 5.43 -7.08 10.39
CA GLU A 367 4.24 -6.23 10.56
C GLU A 367 4.08 -5.09 9.54
N GLY A 368 4.94 -5.03 8.51
CA GLY A 368 4.69 -4.15 7.36
C GLY A 368 5.20 -2.72 7.49
N VAL A 369 6.41 -2.54 8.03
CA VAL A 369 7.17 -1.30 7.80
C VAL A 369 7.28 -1.05 6.29
N PRO A 370 7.19 0.22 5.81
CA PRO A 370 7.13 0.55 4.39
C PRO A 370 8.18 -0.18 3.58
N LEU A 371 7.75 -0.67 2.41
CA LEU A 371 8.65 -1.18 1.37
C LEU A 371 9.50 -0.01 0.86
N TYR A 372 10.61 0.23 1.53
CA TYR A 372 11.65 1.19 1.18
C TYR A 372 13.02 0.52 1.41
N ASN A 373 14.05 0.96 0.70
CA ASN A 373 15.39 0.36 0.83
C ASN A 373 16.12 0.79 2.13
N LYS A 374 15.52 1.70 2.90
CA LYS A 374 16.00 2.16 4.20
C LYS A 374 14.87 2.18 5.22
N LEU A 375 15.20 2.03 6.50
CA LEU A 375 14.25 2.24 7.60
C LEU A 375 14.68 3.45 8.42
N PHE A 376 13.71 4.22 8.94
CA PHE A 376 13.98 5.40 9.74
C PHE A 376 13.38 5.23 11.12
N PHE A 377 14.18 5.49 12.15
CA PHE A 377 13.72 5.48 13.53
C PHE A 377 14.16 6.75 14.23
N ARG A 378 13.30 7.26 15.11
CA ARG A 378 13.71 8.23 16.12
C ARG A 378 14.37 7.48 17.28
N ILE A 379 15.52 7.99 17.71
CA ILE A 379 16.25 7.49 18.87
C ILE A 379 15.67 8.13 20.12
N ASP A 380 15.26 7.30 21.06
CA ASP A 380 14.99 7.72 22.44
C ASP A 380 16.14 7.33 23.35
N ALA A 381 16.63 8.28 24.16
CA ALA A 381 17.75 8.06 25.06
C ALA A 381 17.22 7.69 26.44
N LEU A 382 17.62 6.51 26.94
CA LEU A 382 17.15 5.97 28.22
C LEU A 382 18.16 6.23 29.34
N ASP A 383 17.68 6.25 30.59
CA ASP A 383 18.48 6.55 31.78
C ASP A 383 19.65 5.57 32.02
N ASP A 384 19.53 4.33 31.56
CA ASP A 384 20.55 3.28 31.70
C ASP A 384 21.62 3.31 30.59
N GLY A 385 21.61 4.36 29.75
CA GLY A 385 22.53 4.53 28.63
C GLY A 385 22.14 3.74 27.37
N LYS A 386 21.13 2.86 27.45
CA LYS A 386 20.55 2.20 26.28
C LYS A 386 19.65 3.17 25.50
N LYS A 387 19.23 2.74 24.32
CA LYS A 387 18.37 3.50 23.42
C LYS A 387 17.09 2.73 23.11
N GLY A 388 16.02 3.44 22.82
CA GLY A 388 14.83 2.90 22.17
C GLY A 388 14.76 3.35 20.70
N LEU A 389 14.24 2.49 19.82
CA LEU A 389 14.01 2.83 18.42
C LEU A 389 12.52 3.02 18.17
N LEU A 390 12.13 4.25 17.89
CA LEU A 390 10.74 4.66 17.70
C LEU A 390 10.39 4.73 16.21
N THR A 391 9.39 3.96 15.80
CA THR A 391 8.73 4.09 14.50
C THR A 391 7.52 5.00 14.63
N LEU A 392 7.23 5.74 13.57
CA LEU A 392 6.05 6.58 13.52
C LEU A 392 4.84 5.84 12.94
N ALA A 393 3.67 6.07 13.51
CA ALA A 393 2.39 5.71 12.90
C ALA A 393 1.36 6.79 13.20
N GLY A 394 1.11 7.67 12.22
CA GLY A 394 0.34 8.89 12.41
C GLY A 394 1.08 9.85 13.35
N ASP A 395 0.40 10.27 14.41
CA ASP A 395 0.95 11.20 15.41
C ASP A 395 1.60 10.48 16.62
N VAL A 396 1.62 9.15 16.61
CA VAL A 396 2.09 8.33 17.73
C VAL A 396 3.41 7.66 17.37
N TYR A 397 4.35 7.70 18.31
CA TYR A 397 5.59 6.95 18.23
C TYR A 397 5.45 5.61 18.96
N TYR A 398 5.85 4.53 18.32
CA TYR A 398 5.88 3.19 18.88
C TYR A 398 7.31 2.68 18.94
N TYR A 399 7.72 2.15 20.10
CA TYR A 399 8.96 1.42 20.23
C TYR A 399 8.94 0.15 19.40
N THR A 400 10.11 -0.14 18.84
CA THR A 400 10.41 -1.38 18.14
C THR A 400 10.87 -2.41 19.17
N CYS A 401 10.02 -3.40 19.39
CA CYS A 401 10.27 -4.59 20.18
C CYS A 401 11.07 -5.61 19.36
N PHE A 402 12.19 -6.05 19.92
CA PHE A 402 12.94 -7.21 19.47
C PHE A 402 12.35 -8.42 20.18
N MET A 403 11.69 -9.33 19.46
CA MET A 403 11.06 -10.48 20.11
C MET A 403 12.11 -11.45 20.64
N PRO A 404 11.88 -12.14 21.75
CA PRO A 404 12.79 -13.19 22.20
C PRO A 404 13.10 -14.14 21.05
N PRO A 405 14.38 -14.34 20.69
CA PRO A 405 14.74 -15.13 19.53
C PRO A 405 14.29 -16.59 19.72
N ASN A 406 13.70 -17.18 18.69
CA ASN A 406 13.42 -18.61 18.67
C ASN A 406 14.67 -19.34 18.17
N GLY A 407 15.50 -19.81 19.10
CA GLY A 407 16.86 -20.23 18.79
C GLY A 407 17.76 -19.01 18.66
N SER A 408 18.29 -18.76 17.45
CA SER A 408 19.31 -17.73 17.21
C SER A 408 18.82 -16.53 16.39
N CYS A 409 17.52 -16.46 16.08
CA CYS A 409 16.90 -15.40 15.27
C CYS A 409 15.53 -15.01 15.84
N GLY A 410 15.18 -13.73 15.80
CA GLY A 410 13.89 -13.18 16.24
C GLY A 410 13.33 -12.13 15.29
N ASP A 411 12.02 -11.90 15.42
CA ASP A 411 11.26 -10.92 14.63
C ASP A 411 11.19 -9.55 15.32
N LEU A 412 10.79 -8.52 14.56
CA LEU A 412 10.61 -7.15 15.06
C LEU A 412 9.15 -6.72 15.00
N TYR A 413 8.71 -6.01 16.04
CA TYR A 413 7.35 -5.47 16.15
C TYR A 413 7.40 -4.01 16.61
N SER A 414 6.77 -3.09 15.86
CA SER A 414 6.76 -1.65 16.18
C SER A 414 5.39 -1.21 16.66
N ASP A 415 4.95 -1.76 17.79
CA ASP A 415 3.59 -1.63 18.34
C ASP A 415 3.56 -1.29 19.84
N ARG A 416 4.70 -0.93 20.45
CA ARG A 416 4.83 -0.72 21.90
C ARG A 416 4.84 0.76 22.27
N LEU A 417 4.02 1.16 23.23
CA LEU A 417 4.00 2.55 23.75
C LEU A 417 5.02 2.78 24.88
N ILE A 418 5.50 1.70 25.50
CA ILE A 418 6.39 1.74 26.66
C ILE A 418 7.64 0.95 26.31
N CYS A 419 8.80 1.49 26.67
CA CYS A 419 10.08 0.80 26.55
C CYS A 419 10.31 -0.11 27.76
N ASN A 420 10.33 -1.42 27.53
CA ASN A 420 10.86 -2.41 28.45
C ASN A 420 12.14 -3.01 27.85
N ASP A 421 12.67 -4.04 28.49
CA ASP A 421 13.95 -4.64 28.10
C ASP A 421 14.02 -5.07 26.63
N ASN A 422 12.94 -5.61 26.06
CA ASN A 422 12.89 -6.04 24.65
C ASN A 422 12.93 -4.89 23.64
N GLU A 423 12.60 -3.67 24.06
CA GLU A 423 12.64 -2.47 23.22
C GLU A 423 13.97 -1.73 23.33
N LYS A 424 14.85 -2.16 24.24
CA LYS A 424 16.16 -1.52 24.46
C LYS A 424 17.20 -2.08 23.50
N VAL A 425 17.98 -1.17 22.93
CA VAL A 425 19.14 -1.46 22.09
C VAL A 425 20.38 -0.72 22.57
N THR A 426 21.54 -1.25 22.17
CA THR A 426 22.84 -0.60 22.24
C THR A 426 23.29 -0.31 20.81
N LEU A 427 23.82 0.89 20.58
CA LEU A 427 24.41 1.27 19.31
C LEU A 427 25.93 1.08 19.40
N GLU A 428 26.46 0.10 18.68
CA GLU A 428 27.90 -0.20 18.65
C GLU A 428 28.55 0.59 17.51
N TYR A 429 29.41 1.56 17.85
CA TYR A 429 30.08 2.40 16.86
C TYR A 429 31.03 1.58 15.99
N VAL A 430 30.93 1.78 14.68
CA VAL A 430 31.74 1.09 13.66
C VAL A 430 32.78 2.04 13.06
N GLY A 431 32.41 3.30 12.82
CA GLY A 431 33.28 4.29 12.17
C GLY A 431 32.48 5.43 11.55
N GLU A 432 33.13 6.17 10.65
CA GLU A 432 32.52 7.22 9.84
C GLU A 432 32.10 6.66 8.47
N GLY A 433 30.91 7.05 8.00
CA GLY A 433 30.31 6.52 6.77
C GLY A 433 30.64 7.36 5.55
N SER A 434 31.91 7.36 5.10
CA SER A 434 32.37 8.18 3.96
C SER A 434 31.62 7.94 2.64
N ASP A 435 30.94 6.80 2.51
CA ASP A 435 30.13 6.44 1.34
C ASP A 435 28.68 6.94 1.44
N PHE A 436 28.29 7.53 2.57
CA PHE A 436 26.92 7.98 2.87
C PHE A 436 26.85 9.51 3.09
N ILE A 437 27.59 10.27 2.28
CA ILE A 437 27.65 11.74 2.41
C ILE A 437 26.30 12.36 2.04
N ASP A 438 25.84 13.33 2.84
CA ASP A 438 24.65 14.15 2.57
C ASP A 438 24.94 15.62 2.84
N ASP A 439 24.08 16.52 2.34
CA ASP A 439 24.19 17.95 2.60
C ASP A 439 23.65 18.28 4.00
N SER A 440 24.37 19.10 4.77
CA SER A 440 23.88 19.57 6.06
C SER A 440 22.61 20.40 5.91
N LEU A 441 21.64 20.21 6.81
CA LEU A 441 20.42 21.01 6.81
C LEU A 441 20.72 22.52 7.06
N PRO A 442 20.11 23.43 6.29
CA PRO A 442 20.33 24.87 6.46
C PRO A 442 19.56 25.46 7.66
N PHE A 443 18.87 24.62 8.43
CA PHE A 443 18.10 24.98 9.62
C PHE A 443 18.22 23.88 10.68
N ASN A 444 17.96 24.25 11.92
CA ASN A 444 17.78 23.28 13.00
C ASN A 444 16.34 22.76 12.97
N VAL A 445 16.15 21.47 12.66
CA VAL A 445 14.81 20.85 12.57
C VAL A 445 14.02 20.95 13.88
N PHE A 446 14.70 21.05 15.03
CA PHE A 446 14.06 21.14 16.34
C PHE A 446 13.44 22.51 16.62
N ASP A 447 13.85 23.54 15.89
CA ASP A 447 13.34 24.91 16.02
C ASP A 447 12.20 25.20 15.03
N VAL A 448 11.89 24.25 14.14
CA VAL A 448 10.82 24.38 13.14
C VAL A 448 9.47 24.41 13.82
N SER A 449 8.71 25.48 13.61
CA SER A 449 7.38 25.68 14.20
C SER A 449 6.26 25.86 13.17
N SER A 450 6.60 26.10 11.90
CA SER A 450 5.66 26.17 10.79
C SER A 450 6.16 25.35 9.58
N VAL A 451 5.28 25.17 8.59
CA VAL A 451 5.61 24.46 7.34
C VAL A 451 6.48 25.27 6.38
N ASP A 452 6.58 26.58 6.59
CA ASP A 452 7.23 27.52 5.65
C ASP A 452 8.71 27.20 5.49
N THR A 453 9.42 26.96 6.61
CA THR A 453 10.84 26.55 6.59
C THR A 453 11.07 25.31 5.74
N ILE A 454 10.14 24.36 5.78
CA ILE A 454 10.26 23.08 5.07
C ILE A 454 9.96 23.24 3.59
N ILE A 455 8.94 24.03 3.24
CA ILE A 455 8.62 24.36 1.86
C ILE A 455 9.78 25.12 1.22
N GLU A 456 10.31 26.14 1.90
CA GLU A 456 11.45 26.92 1.42
C GLU A 456 12.71 26.08 1.26
N TRP A 457 13.00 25.18 2.21
CA TRP A 457 14.11 24.25 2.10
C TRP A 457 13.98 23.35 0.86
N ILE A 458 12.82 22.73 0.66
CA ILE A 458 12.60 21.84 -0.50
C ILE A 458 12.72 22.63 -1.81
N ALA A 459 12.15 23.84 -1.87
CA ALA A 459 12.21 24.69 -3.06
C ALA A 459 13.64 25.14 -3.41
N ASN A 460 14.52 25.29 -2.41
CA ASN A 460 15.90 25.73 -2.59
C ASN A 460 16.94 24.60 -2.59
N THR A 461 16.53 23.33 -2.46
CA THR A 461 17.42 22.16 -2.48
C THR A 461 17.25 21.40 -3.79
N PRO A 462 17.98 21.77 -4.86
CA PRO A 462 17.90 21.06 -6.13
C PRO A 462 18.35 19.60 -5.93
N ASN A 463 17.59 18.65 -6.48
CA ASN A 463 17.84 17.20 -6.35
C ASN A 463 17.78 16.66 -4.91
N LEU A 464 16.95 17.25 -4.05
CA LEU A 464 16.65 16.71 -2.72
C LEU A 464 16.37 15.20 -2.78
N SER A 465 17.18 14.42 -2.07
CA SER A 465 16.99 12.96 -2.02
C SER A 465 15.76 12.58 -1.21
N GLU A 466 15.11 11.49 -1.62
CA GLU A 466 13.97 10.89 -0.92
C GLU A 466 14.32 10.52 0.53
N ASP A 467 15.57 10.10 0.76
CA ASP A 467 16.09 9.76 2.08
C ASP A 467 16.22 10.96 3.00
N GLN A 468 16.80 12.06 2.52
CA GLN A 468 16.97 13.28 3.30
C GLN A 468 15.59 13.88 3.61
N PHE A 469 14.69 13.88 2.63
CA PHE A 469 13.30 14.26 2.82
C PHE A 469 12.62 13.45 3.94
N LEU A 470 12.68 12.11 3.88
CA LEU A 470 12.06 11.24 4.89
C LEU A 470 12.69 11.40 6.28
N ARG A 471 14.03 11.54 6.38
CA ARG A 471 14.71 11.83 7.65
C ARG A 471 14.18 13.11 8.29
N VAL A 472 14.03 14.18 7.52
CA VAL A 472 13.47 15.45 8.00
C VAL A 472 12.02 15.25 8.43
N MET A 473 11.17 14.60 7.61
CA MET A 473 9.77 14.33 7.98
C MET A 473 9.65 13.55 9.31
N TYR A 474 10.54 12.59 9.55
CA TYR A 474 10.59 11.84 10.82
C TYR A 474 11.01 12.70 12.02
N ALA A 475 11.88 13.69 11.80
CA ALA A 475 12.37 14.59 12.85
C ALA A 475 11.42 15.74 13.18
N LEU A 476 10.50 16.10 12.27
CA LEU A 476 9.59 17.22 12.44
C LEU A 476 8.67 17.08 13.68
N PRO A 477 8.30 18.20 14.33
CA PRO A 477 7.24 18.21 15.32
C PRO A 477 5.92 17.64 14.75
N PRO A 478 5.13 16.89 15.55
CA PRO A 478 3.89 16.27 15.08
C PRO A 478 2.93 17.24 14.40
N SER A 479 2.76 18.46 14.93
CA SER A 479 1.86 19.48 14.35
C SER A 479 2.26 19.93 12.95
N VAL A 480 3.57 20.12 12.69
CA VAL A 480 4.09 20.55 11.39
C VAL A 480 3.95 19.40 10.39
N ARG A 481 4.32 18.20 10.80
CA ARG A 481 4.19 16.99 9.98
C ARG A 481 2.74 16.68 9.64
N ASP A 482 1.83 16.80 10.60
CA ASP A 482 0.40 16.60 10.38
C ASP A 482 -0.15 17.62 9.38
N HIS A 483 0.29 18.87 9.49
CA HIS A 483 -0.11 19.91 8.53
C HIS A 483 0.33 19.55 7.10
N ILE A 484 1.59 19.13 6.92
CA ILE A 484 2.12 18.69 5.63
C ILE A 484 1.32 17.50 5.11
N SER A 485 1.19 16.45 5.91
CA SER A 485 0.61 15.17 5.52
C SER A 485 -0.89 15.26 5.24
N LYS A 486 -1.66 16.06 5.99
CA LYS A 486 -3.12 16.15 5.81
C LYS A 486 -3.56 17.21 4.80
N TYR A 487 -2.85 18.34 4.69
CA TYR A 487 -3.36 19.50 3.94
C TYR A 487 -2.54 19.83 2.69
N LEU A 488 -1.23 19.59 2.70
CA LEU A 488 -0.38 19.96 1.56
C LEU A 488 -0.19 18.81 0.58
N ILE A 489 0.00 17.59 1.10
CA ILE A 489 0.26 16.39 0.30
C ILE A 489 -0.53 15.17 0.83
N PRO A 490 -1.87 15.27 0.90
CA PRO A 490 -2.72 14.22 1.46
C PRO A 490 -2.45 12.85 0.84
N GLY A 491 -2.27 11.85 1.71
CA GLY A 491 -2.08 10.45 1.36
C GLY A 491 -0.69 10.07 0.81
N LEU A 492 0.11 11.02 0.33
CA LEU A 492 1.41 10.72 -0.31
C LEU A 492 2.46 10.19 0.67
N LEU A 493 2.36 10.52 1.96
CA LEU A 493 3.29 10.03 2.98
C LEU A 493 2.72 8.89 3.82
N TRP A 494 1.50 8.42 3.53
CA TRP A 494 0.81 7.37 4.30
C TRP A 494 1.63 6.07 4.52
N PRO A 495 2.46 5.58 3.58
CA PRO A 495 3.29 4.40 3.84
C PRO A 495 4.37 4.66 4.91
N TYR A 496 4.80 5.91 5.08
CA TYR A 496 6.03 6.26 5.77
C TYR A 496 5.82 6.88 7.16
N ILE A 497 4.78 7.70 7.33
CA ILE A 497 4.54 8.45 8.56
C ILE A 497 3.12 8.27 9.09
#